data_AF-W7TDD6-F1
#
_entry.id   AF-W7TDD6-F1
#
_cell.length_a   1.000
_cell.length_b   1.000
_cell.length_c   1.000
_cell.angle_alpha   90.00
_cell.angle_beta   90.00
_cell.angle_gamma   90.00
#
_symmetry.space_group_name_H-M   'P 1'
#
loop_
_entity.id
_entity.type
_entity.pdbx_description
1 polymer ?
#
loop_
_entity_poly.entity_id
_entity_poly.type
_entity_poly.pdbx_seq_one_letter_code
_entity_poly.pdbx_strand_id
1 'polypeptide(L)'
;RCSRTGGGPAPASDTSRGPDLPTALVRSPYGRKGPLGWLMGRLLAERGFQVLLVSTRGTFGSGGGEFRAMREERADGHAVLRWLAEQPWFNGSVVLTGASYLGYTQWVVAADAPVQVKAMVPHVTSSRLAMTFLRPGRIELETLMNWSVMTAHQERRFAGLRASLERKKIEAAMRTLPLADGDKAALGRAWPFYQDCVHHDQDDPYWKKEDFSDTVAEVKVPVSSIAGWYDIFLADQLRDYQALVAAGRPPRLTIGPWAHADPKGLAASIWETVRWAGPLARGAKPAYRAPVRLFVMGVKQWREFDQWPPAGYTQQRWHLREGSALGQVPGGFVAPDTFTYDPSDPTPSIGGAKLEPRGAGAVDNRSVEKRDDVLTFTSDVLEADLEVIGEVAAEVWLRADQKACDLFVRKCVT
;
A
#
# COMPACT_ATOMS: atom_id res chain seq x y z
N ARG A 1 0.34 21.57 -16.42
CA ARG A 1 1.45 21.90 -17.35
C ARG A 1 2.55 20.84 -17.21
N CYS A 2 2.68 19.94 -18.19
CA CYS A 2 3.74 18.93 -18.21
C CYS A 2 5.08 19.61 -18.52
N SER A 3 6.10 19.44 -17.67
CA SER A 3 7.43 20.02 -17.87
C SER A 3 8.40 18.95 -18.35
N ARG A 4 8.91 19.10 -19.57
CA ARG A 4 10.01 18.31 -20.14
C ARG A 4 11.33 18.81 -19.56
N THR A 5 12.13 17.96 -18.93
CA THR A 5 13.50 18.32 -18.52
C THR A 5 14.49 17.81 -19.57
N GLY A 6 15.12 18.73 -20.30
CA GLY A 6 16.17 18.42 -21.27
C GLY A 6 16.48 19.62 -22.16
N GLY A 7 17.25 20.59 -21.64
CA GLY A 7 17.84 21.68 -22.42
C GLY A 7 19.33 21.41 -22.62
N GLY A 8 19.70 21.11 -23.87
CA GLY A 8 21.07 20.97 -24.37
C GLY A 8 21.03 21.07 -25.89
N PRO A 9 22.08 21.59 -26.56
CA PRO A 9 22.03 22.01 -27.96
C PRO A 9 21.76 20.80 -28.87
N ALA A 10 20.95 21.02 -29.90
CA ALA A 10 20.49 20.00 -30.83
C ALA A 10 21.67 19.37 -31.59
N PRO A 11 21.88 18.04 -31.50
CA PRO A 11 22.60 17.31 -32.52
C PRO A 11 21.61 16.92 -33.64
N ALA A 12 22.17 16.73 -34.83
CA ALA A 12 21.49 16.36 -36.05
C ALA A 12 20.46 15.22 -35.89
N SER A 13 19.44 15.27 -36.75
CA SER A 13 18.33 14.33 -36.87
C SER A 13 18.77 12.87 -36.86
N ASP A 14 18.76 12.26 -35.68
CA ASP A 14 18.78 10.82 -35.49
C ASP A 14 17.33 10.36 -35.25
N THR A 15 16.73 9.79 -36.29
CA THR A 15 15.35 9.28 -36.33
C THR A 15 15.17 7.95 -35.57
N SER A 16 16.11 7.58 -34.68
CA SER A 16 16.04 6.36 -33.88
C SER A 16 15.33 6.49 -32.51
N ARG A 17 14.83 7.68 -32.12
CA ARG A 17 13.96 7.84 -30.93
C ARG A 17 12.49 7.64 -31.31
N GLY A 18 12.17 6.40 -31.67
CA GLY A 18 11.02 6.06 -32.52
C GLY A 18 9.62 6.28 -31.93
N PRO A 19 8.62 6.61 -32.77
CA PRO A 19 7.18 6.71 -32.46
C PRO A 19 6.52 5.38 -31.99
N ASP A 20 7.31 4.34 -31.68
CA ASP A 20 6.83 2.98 -31.40
C ASP A 20 6.94 2.56 -29.93
N LEU A 21 7.49 3.39 -29.04
CA LEU A 21 7.65 3.04 -27.62
C LEU A 21 6.34 3.21 -26.83
N PRO A 22 5.93 2.20 -26.02
CA PRO A 22 4.77 2.34 -25.15
C PRO A 22 5.01 3.41 -24.09
N THR A 23 3.92 4.03 -23.63
CA THR A 23 3.98 5.05 -22.59
C THR A 23 3.77 4.42 -21.21
N ALA A 24 4.62 4.74 -20.23
CA ALA A 24 4.36 4.48 -18.81
C ALA A 24 3.75 5.73 -18.19
N LEU A 25 2.52 5.63 -17.69
CA LEU A 25 1.82 6.72 -17.02
C LEU A 25 1.94 6.55 -15.50
N VAL A 26 2.43 7.61 -14.85
CA VAL A 26 2.55 7.72 -13.40
C VAL A 26 1.87 9.00 -12.93
N ARG A 27 0.84 8.90 -12.10
CA ARG A 27 0.16 10.06 -11.50
C ARG A 27 0.51 10.14 -10.02
N SER A 28 1.03 11.27 -9.56
CA SER A 28 1.65 11.41 -8.24
C SER A 28 1.27 12.71 -7.54
N PRO A 29 0.87 12.69 -6.26
CA PRO A 29 0.72 13.90 -5.46
C PRO A 29 2.07 14.41 -4.93
N TYR A 30 3.17 13.66 -5.08
CA TYR A 30 4.50 13.94 -4.53
C TYR A 30 5.43 14.63 -5.53
N GLY A 31 4.86 15.20 -6.58
CA GLY A 31 5.57 15.93 -7.61
C GLY A 31 6.13 15.03 -8.73
N ARG A 32 6.74 15.68 -9.71
CA ARG A 32 7.23 15.08 -10.96
C ARG A 32 8.73 15.29 -11.20
N LYS A 33 9.43 15.86 -10.22
CA LYS A 33 10.88 16.15 -10.24
C LYS A 33 11.57 15.41 -9.10
N GLY A 34 12.88 15.60 -8.97
CA GLY A 34 13.65 15.05 -7.84
C GLY A 34 13.75 13.52 -7.87
N PRO A 35 13.89 12.86 -6.71
CA PRO A 35 14.10 11.42 -6.62
C PRO A 35 13.00 10.59 -7.31
N LEU A 36 11.73 10.94 -7.13
CA LEU A 36 10.62 10.23 -7.78
C LEU A 36 10.67 10.38 -9.30
N GLY A 37 10.93 11.60 -9.79
CA GLY A 37 11.09 11.88 -11.21
C GLY A 37 12.27 11.14 -11.83
N TRP A 38 13.40 11.06 -11.13
CA TRP A 38 14.55 10.27 -11.57
C TRP A 38 14.22 8.78 -11.59
N LEU A 39 13.66 8.26 -10.51
CA LEU A 39 13.41 6.83 -10.34
C LEU A 39 12.35 6.31 -11.31
N MET A 40 11.19 6.96 -11.40
CA MET A 40 10.12 6.52 -12.29
C MET A 40 10.38 6.96 -13.74
N GLY A 41 10.88 8.18 -13.95
CA GLY A 41 11.13 8.73 -15.28
C GLY A 41 12.33 8.10 -15.96
N ARG A 42 13.51 8.17 -15.34
CA ARG A 42 14.76 7.77 -15.99
C ARG A 42 14.86 6.24 -16.13
N LEU A 43 14.55 5.49 -15.08
CA LEU A 43 14.74 4.03 -15.13
C LEU A 43 13.81 3.36 -16.14
N LEU A 44 12.55 3.82 -16.27
CA LEU A 44 11.64 3.30 -17.28
C LEU A 44 12.02 3.79 -18.69
N ALA A 45 12.43 5.05 -18.84
CA ALA A 45 12.87 5.59 -20.13
C ALA A 45 14.09 4.85 -20.70
N GLU A 46 15.10 4.59 -19.87
CA GLU A 46 16.28 3.81 -20.22
C GLU A 46 15.96 2.33 -20.54
N ARG A 47 14.73 1.87 -20.28
CA ARG A 47 14.25 0.50 -20.51
C ARG A 47 13.16 0.44 -21.58
N GLY A 48 13.09 1.46 -22.44
CA GLY A 48 12.27 1.43 -23.64
C GLY A 48 10.82 1.88 -23.44
N PHE A 49 10.57 2.82 -22.53
CA PHE A 49 9.28 3.49 -22.40
C PHE A 49 9.38 4.98 -22.73
N GLN A 50 8.31 5.56 -23.26
CA GLN A 50 8.03 6.98 -23.02
C GLN A 50 7.45 7.10 -21.61
N VAL A 51 7.81 8.11 -20.83
CA VAL A 51 7.29 8.23 -19.45
C VAL A 51 6.55 9.55 -19.26
N LEU A 52 5.27 9.45 -18.87
CA LEU A 52 4.43 10.58 -18.53
C LEU A 52 4.23 10.62 -17.02
N LEU A 53 4.87 11.59 -16.36
CA LEU A 53 4.67 11.88 -14.94
C LEU A 53 3.73 13.07 -14.78
N VAL A 54 2.61 12.85 -14.11
CA VAL A 54 1.58 13.86 -13.89
C VAL A 54 1.47 14.16 -12.40
N SER A 55 1.60 15.43 -12.03
CA SER A 55 1.29 15.85 -10.66
C SER A 55 -0.23 15.93 -10.50
N THR A 56 -0.77 15.32 -9.46
CA THR A 56 -2.22 15.37 -9.18
C THR A 56 -2.66 16.82 -8.91
N ARG A 57 -3.96 17.07 -9.04
CA ARG A 57 -4.57 18.39 -8.90
C ARG A 57 -4.15 19.08 -7.60
N GLY A 58 -3.82 20.36 -7.70
CA GLY A 58 -3.41 21.20 -6.58
C GLY A 58 -2.01 20.90 -6.02
N THR A 59 -1.18 20.11 -6.71
CA THR A 59 0.18 19.78 -6.25
C THR A 59 1.26 20.14 -7.27
N PHE A 60 2.41 20.64 -6.80
CA PHE A 60 3.64 20.85 -7.58
C PHE A 60 3.43 21.62 -8.90
N GLY A 61 2.59 22.66 -8.86
CA GLY A 61 2.26 23.51 -10.01
C GLY A 61 1.20 22.94 -10.97
N SER A 62 0.50 21.86 -10.59
CA SER A 62 -0.78 21.50 -11.21
C SER A 62 -1.89 22.38 -10.61
N GLY A 63 -2.60 23.11 -11.48
CA GLY A 63 -3.75 23.93 -11.09
C GLY A 63 -5.02 23.09 -10.88
N GLY A 64 -6.19 23.75 -10.92
CA GLY A 64 -7.49 23.09 -10.83
C GLY A 64 -8.07 22.99 -9.42
N GLY A 65 -7.48 23.68 -8.44
CA GLY A 65 -7.96 23.74 -7.06
C GLY A 65 -6.88 23.35 -6.05
N GLU A 66 -7.29 23.23 -4.79
CA GLU A 66 -6.44 22.73 -3.71
C GLU A 66 -6.29 21.20 -3.78
N PHE A 67 -5.21 20.69 -3.20
CA PHE A 67 -5.05 19.24 -3.06
C PHE A 67 -6.09 18.67 -2.09
N ARG A 68 -6.99 17.85 -2.63
CA ARG A 68 -7.95 17.03 -1.90
C ARG A 68 -7.64 15.57 -2.19
N ALA A 69 -7.10 14.87 -1.20
CA ALA A 69 -6.68 13.48 -1.35
C ALA A 69 -7.79 12.61 -1.92
N MET A 70 -7.49 11.88 -2.99
CA MET A 70 -8.31 10.84 -3.63
C MET A 70 -9.61 11.28 -4.32
N ARG A 71 -10.10 12.51 -4.09
CA ARG A 71 -11.40 13.01 -4.57
C ARG A 71 -11.55 13.11 -6.09
N GLU A 72 -10.58 13.74 -6.76
CA GLU A 72 -10.70 14.07 -8.19
C GLU A 72 -9.97 13.04 -9.09
N GLU A 73 -9.46 11.95 -8.49
CA GLU A 73 -8.49 11.10 -9.17
C GLU A 73 -9.08 10.33 -10.36
N ARG A 74 -10.35 9.95 -10.32
CA ARG A 74 -11.01 9.30 -11.46
C ARG A 74 -11.17 10.25 -12.64
N ALA A 75 -11.81 11.40 -12.41
CA ALA A 75 -12.06 12.40 -13.45
C ALA A 75 -10.74 12.87 -14.09
N ASP A 76 -9.73 13.16 -13.27
CA ASP A 76 -8.41 13.58 -13.73
C ASP A 76 -7.66 12.46 -14.45
N GLY A 77 -7.81 11.22 -14.00
CA GLY A 77 -7.21 10.05 -14.65
C GLY A 77 -7.72 9.87 -16.09
N HIS A 78 -9.04 9.89 -16.28
CA HIS A 78 -9.62 9.82 -17.63
C HIS A 78 -9.27 11.03 -18.48
N ALA A 79 -9.22 12.24 -17.91
CA ALA A 79 -8.81 13.44 -18.65
C ALA A 79 -7.36 13.34 -19.13
N VAL A 80 -6.45 12.83 -18.31
CA VAL A 80 -5.05 12.57 -18.69
C VAL A 80 -4.96 11.52 -19.80
N LEU A 81 -5.73 10.43 -19.71
CA LEU A 81 -5.73 9.39 -20.74
C LEU A 81 -6.30 9.87 -22.08
N ARG A 82 -7.36 10.68 -22.07
CA ARG A 82 -7.90 11.33 -23.27
C ARG A 82 -6.88 12.28 -23.89
N TRP A 83 -6.28 13.15 -23.07
CA TRP A 83 -5.24 14.06 -23.53
C TRP A 83 -4.05 13.31 -24.12
N LEU A 84 -3.60 12.22 -23.47
CA LEU A 84 -2.51 11.38 -23.97
C LEU A 84 -2.83 10.80 -25.36
N ALA A 85 -4.08 10.36 -25.57
CA ALA A 85 -4.52 9.79 -26.85
C ALA A 85 -4.47 10.79 -28.02
N GLU A 86 -4.54 12.09 -27.74
CA GLU A 86 -4.49 13.17 -28.75
C GLU A 86 -3.05 13.59 -29.10
N GLN A 87 -2.04 13.05 -28.41
CA GLN A 87 -0.66 13.50 -28.60
C GLN A 87 -0.03 12.86 -29.85
N PRO A 88 0.66 13.64 -30.71
CA PRO A 88 1.24 13.13 -31.95
C PRO A 88 2.38 12.12 -31.74
N TRP A 89 2.94 12.06 -30.53
CA TRP A 89 3.99 11.13 -30.14
C TRP A 89 3.46 9.86 -29.45
N PHE A 90 2.15 9.80 -29.16
CA PHE A 90 1.56 8.67 -28.49
C PHE A 90 1.35 7.51 -29.47
N ASN A 91 1.94 6.36 -29.15
CA ASN A 91 1.92 5.18 -30.01
C ASN A 91 0.65 4.31 -29.85
N GLY A 92 -0.37 4.80 -29.13
CA GLY A 92 -1.61 4.07 -28.88
C GLY A 92 -1.55 3.04 -27.73
N SER A 93 -0.44 2.94 -27.00
CA SER A 93 -0.28 1.97 -25.90
C SER A 93 0.27 2.59 -24.62
N VAL A 94 -0.43 2.39 -23.50
CA VAL A 94 -0.04 2.89 -22.18
C VAL A 94 -0.07 1.78 -21.11
N VAL A 95 0.90 1.82 -20.21
CA VAL A 95 0.98 1.03 -18.97
C VAL A 95 0.79 1.97 -17.80
N LEU A 96 -0.08 1.61 -16.87
CA LEU A 96 -0.23 2.32 -15.60
C LEU A 96 0.73 1.71 -14.57
N THR A 97 1.50 2.52 -13.86
CA THR A 97 2.50 2.00 -12.91
C THR A 97 2.77 2.96 -11.76
N GLY A 98 3.16 2.43 -10.61
CA GLY A 98 3.51 3.23 -9.44
C GLY A 98 3.11 2.59 -8.12
N ALA A 99 3.71 3.11 -7.05
CA ALA A 99 3.53 2.62 -5.69
C ALA A 99 2.53 3.48 -4.89
N SER A 100 1.87 2.89 -3.89
CA SER A 100 1.07 3.64 -2.91
C SER A 100 -0.01 4.48 -3.58
N TYR A 101 -0.08 5.78 -3.34
CA TYR A 101 -1.02 6.67 -4.01
C TYR A 101 -0.93 6.58 -5.55
N LEU A 102 0.27 6.47 -6.12
CA LEU A 102 0.46 6.32 -7.57
C LEU A 102 -0.18 5.01 -8.07
N GLY A 103 -0.15 3.97 -7.23
CA GLY A 103 -0.86 2.72 -7.43
C GLY A 103 -2.38 2.87 -7.44
N TYR A 104 -2.93 3.63 -6.49
CA TYR A 104 -4.36 3.89 -6.39
C TYR A 104 -4.88 4.64 -7.62
N THR A 105 -4.12 5.60 -8.16
CA THR A 105 -4.51 6.31 -9.39
C THR A 105 -4.67 5.40 -10.62
N GLN A 106 -4.22 4.15 -10.55
CA GLN A 106 -4.45 3.14 -11.58
C GLN A 106 -5.86 2.52 -11.42
N TRP A 107 -6.24 2.16 -10.18
CA TRP A 107 -7.53 1.55 -9.86
C TRP A 107 -8.72 2.45 -10.20
N VAL A 108 -8.60 3.75 -9.94
CA VAL A 108 -9.70 4.72 -10.15
C VAL A 108 -10.17 4.84 -11.61
N VAL A 109 -9.39 4.35 -12.58
CA VAL A 109 -9.74 4.33 -14.01
C VAL A 109 -9.81 2.93 -14.60
N ALA A 110 -9.58 1.88 -13.82
CA ALA A 110 -9.28 0.54 -14.34
C ALA A 110 -10.49 -0.17 -14.96
N ALA A 111 -11.68 0.01 -14.38
CA ALA A 111 -12.91 -0.66 -14.80
C ALA A 111 -13.38 -0.17 -16.18
N ASP A 112 -13.24 1.13 -16.44
CA ASP A 112 -13.59 1.84 -17.66
C ASP A 112 -12.35 2.36 -18.40
N ALA A 113 -11.22 1.68 -18.23
CA ALA A 113 -9.98 2.02 -18.89
C ALA A 113 -10.14 1.96 -20.42
N PRO A 114 -9.64 2.97 -21.16
CA PRO A 114 -9.70 2.94 -22.61
C PRO A 114 -8.78 1.84 -23.17
N VAL A 115 -9.08 1.34 -24.38
CA VAL A 115 -8.40 0.17 -24.98
C VAL A 115 -6.88 0.33 -25.16
N GLN A 116 -6.40 1.57 -25.10
CA GLN A 116 -5.00 1.93 -25.14
C GLN A 116 -4.27 1.54 -23.85
N VAL A 117 -4.96 1.36 -22.72
CA VAL A 117 -4.37 0.84 -21.48
C VAL A 117 -4.15 -0.67 -21.62
N LYS A 118 -2.89 -1.08 -21.70
CA LYS A 118 -2.51 -2.47 -22.01
C LYS A 118 -2.17 -3.31 -20.78
N ALA A 119 -1.80 -2.67 -19.67
CA ALA A 119 -1.51 -3.31 -18.40
C ALA A 119 -1.45 -2.30 -17.26
N MET A 120 -1.60 -2.76 -16.03
CA MET A 120 -1.35 -1.98 -14.82
C MET A 120 -0.51 -2.76 -13.80
N VAL A 121 0.39 -2.05 -13.11
CA VAL A 121 1.31 -2.59 -12.10
C VAL A 121 1.11 -1.83 -10.78
N PRO A 122 0.03 -2.13 -10.02
CA PRO A 122 -0.19 -1.56 -8.71
C PRO A 122 0.81 -2.12 -7.70
N HIS A 123 1.52 -1.24 -6.99
CA HIS A 123 2.51 -1.62 -5.98
C HIS A 123 2.12 -1.03 -4.61
N VAL A 124 2.09 -1.85 -3.55
CA VAL A 124 1.78 -1.46 -2.15
C VAL A 124 0.63 -0.44 -2.04
N THR A 125 -0.54 -0.81 -2.55
CA THR A 125 -1.70 0.09 -2.77
C THR A 125 -2.99 -0.70 -2.76
N SER A 126 -4.16 -0.08 -2.81
CA SER A 126 -5.44 -0.79 -2.97
C SER A 126 -6.43 -0.01 -3.82
N SER A 127 -7.50 -0.68 -4.25
CA SER A 127 -8.68 -0.08 -4.90
C SER A 127 -9.45 0.90 -3.99
N ARG A 128 -9.19 0.86 -2.68
CA ARG A 128 -9.87 1.66 -1.65
C ARG A 128 -8.88 2.29 -0.68
N LEU A 129 -7.91 3.02 -1.22
CA LEU A 129 -6.75 3.54 -0.49
C LEU A 129 -7.11 4.33 0.79
N ALA A 130 -8.20 5.12 0.78
CA ALA A 130 -8.67 5.85 1.95
C ALA A 130 -9.05 4.91 3.11
N MET A 131 -9.61 3.74 2.78
CA MET A 131 -10.12 2.74 3.72
C MET A 131 -9.01 1.95 4.41
N THR A 132 -7.74 2.24 4.13
CA THR A 132 -6.63 1.68 4.88
C THR A 132 -6.26 2.58 6.08
N PHE A 133 -6.61 3.86 6.04
CA PHE A 133 -6.43 4.81 7.16
C PHE A 133 -7.55 4.67 8.22
N LEU A 134 -8.66 4.09 7.79
CA LEU A 134 -9.87 3.87 8.56
C LEU A 134 -10.08 2.36 8.69
N ARG A 135 -10.54 1.91 9.84
CA ARG A 135 -10.98 0.53 10.06
C ARG A 135 -12.25 0.62 10.89
N PRO A 136 -13.21 -0.31 10.78
CA PRO A 136 -14.48 -0.15 11.46
C PRO A 136 -14.21 -0.06 12.97
N GLY A 137 -14.62 1.05 13.58
CA GLY A 137 -14.40 1.33 15.01
C GLY A 137 -12.98 1.73 15.42
N ARG A 138 -12.00 1.90 14.52
CA ARG A 138 -10.63 2.35 14.85
C ARG A 138 -9.97 3.19 13.76
N ILE A 139 -9.05 4.07 14.15
CA ILE A 139 -8.27 4.91 13.22
C ILE A 139 -6.79 4.51 13.31
N GLU A 140 -6.14 4.36 12.15
CA GLU A 140 -4.69 4.14 12.06
C GLU A 140 -3.94 5.46 12.30
N LEU A 141 -3.98 5.97 13.55
CA LEU A 141 -3.61 7.35 13.90
C LEU A 141 -2.18 7.74 13.50
N GLU A 142 -1.19 6.85 13.72
CA GLU A 142 0.19 7.09 13.32
C GLU A 142 0.30 7.30 11.80
N THR A 143 -0.35 6.43 11.03
CA THR A 143 -0.38 6.49 9.57
C THR A 143 -1.08 7.75 9.07
N LEU A 144 -2.28 8.04 9.62
CA LEU A 144 -3.07 9.21 9.25
C LEU A 144 -2.34 10.52 9.55
N MET A 145 -1.78 10.66 10.77
CA MET A 145 -1.08 11.86 11.19
C MET A 145 0.17 12.10 10.36
N ASN A 146 1.04 11.09 10.23
CA ASN A 146 2.29 11.24 9.49
C ASN A 146 2.05 11.57 8.01
N TRP A 147 1.08 10.90 7.37
CA TRP A 147 0.75 11.19 5.98
C TRP A 147 0.11 12.57 5.78
N SER A 148 -0.75 12.99 6.71
CA SER A 148 -1.36 14.33 6.70
C SER A 148 -0.32 15.43 6.83
N VAL A 149 0.63 15.28 7.77
CA VAL A 149 1.71 16.27 7.94
C VAL A 149 2.65 16.29 6.74
N MET A 150 3.03 15.11 6.24
CA MET A 150 3.86 14.99 5.04
C MET A 150 3.22 15.70 3.85
N THR A 151 1.96 15.42 3.53
CA THR A 151 1.26 16.04 2.39
C THR A 151 0.99 17.53 2.59
N ALA A 152 0.76 17.99 3.82
CA ALA A 152 0.61 19.41 4.13
C ALA A 152 1.92 20.20 3.95
N HIS A 153 3.08 19.55 3.98
CA HIS A 153 4.40 20.20 3.96
C HIS A 153 5.27 19.82 2.75
N GLN A 154 4.81 18.92 1.88
CA GLN A 154 5.61 18.34 0.79
C GLN A 154 6.18 19.36 -0.22
N GLU A 155 5.57 20.55 -0.35
CA GLU A 155 6.04 21.61 -1.26
C GLU A 155 6.90 22.67 -0.56
N ARG A 156 7.12 22.56 0.76
CA ARG A 156 8.01 23.47 1.49
C ARG A 156 9.46 23.24 1.08
N ARG A 157 10.24 24.33 1.03
CA ARG A 157 11.69 24.23 0.84
C ARG A 157 12.30 23.32 1.91
N PHE A 158 13.20 22.41 1.52
CA PHE A 158 13.82 21.44 2.44
C PHE A 158 12.80 20.58 3.24
N ALA A 159 11.66 20.22 2.64
CA ALA A 159 10.60 19.44 3.30
C ALA A 159 11.12 18.19 4.04
N GLY A 160 12.02 17.41 3.44
CA GLY A 160 12.57 16.20 4.09
C GLY A 160 13.35 16.50 5.38
N LEU A 161 14.17 17.56 5.40
CA LEU A 161 14.89 17.97 6.60
C LEU A 161 13.91 18.46 7.68
N ARG A 162 12.91 19.25 7.28
CA ARG A 162 11.88 19.74 8.20
C ARG A 162 11.07 18.61 8.82
N ALA A 163 10.65 17.62 8.02
CA ALA A 163 9.95 16.43 8.51
C ALA A 163 10.77 15.71 9.59
N SER A 164 12.09 15.58 9.42
CA SER A 164 12.95 14.98 10.44
C SER A 164 13.04 15.81 11.73
N LEU A 165 13.02 17.14 11.64
CA LEU A 165 13.10 18.03 12.81
C LEU A 165 11.77 18.12 13.57
N GLU A 166 10.65 17.97 12.86
CA GLU A 166 9.29 18.08 13.42
C GLU A 166 8.81 16.77 14.06
N ARG A 167 9.57 15.67 14.02
CA ARG A 167 9.15 14.34 14.50
C ARG A 167 8.61 14.34 15.93
N LYS A 168 9.33 14.94 16.89
CA LYS A 168 8.87 15.01 18.30
C LYS A 168 7.57 15.81 18.43
N LYS A 169 7.36 16.83 17.60
CA LYS A 169 6.14 17.62 17.57
C LYS A 169 4.97 16.77 17.05
N ILE A 170 5.19 15.98 16.00
CA ILE A 170 4.18 15.06 15.45
C ILE A 170 3.82 13.99 16.49
N GLU A 171 4.81 13.40 17.17
CA GLU A 171 4.60 12.44 18.25
C GLU A 171 3.78 13.03 19.41
N ALA A 172 4.06 14.28 19.81
CA ALA A 172 3.26 14.97 20.82
C ALA A 172 1.85 15.30 20.32
N ALA A 173 1.69 15.69 19.05
CA ALA A 173 0.39 16.02 18.47
C ALA A 173 -0.57 14.84 18.43
N MET A 174 -0.06 13.61 18.24
CA MET A 174 -0.88 12.38 18.32
C MET A 174 -1.48 12.13 19.72
N ARG A 175 -0.97 12.78 20.77
CA ARG A 175 -1.50 12.71 22.14
C ARG A 175 -2.48 13.84 22.47
N THR A 176 -2.82 14.69 21.49
CA THR A 176 -3.74 15.82 21.69
C THR A 176 -5.17 15.30 21.76
N LEU A 177 -5.91 15.75 22.79
CA LEU A 177 -7.33 15.45 22.97
C LEU A 177 -8.15 16.77 22.89
N PRO A 178 -9.29 16.77 22.17
CA PRO A 178 -9.84 15.67 21.37
C PRO A 178 -8.94 15.34 20.16
N LEU A 179 -8.92 14.06 19.73
CA LEU A 179 -8.06 13.60 18.62
C LEU A 179 -8.30 14.40 17.31
N ALA A 180 -9.50 14.95 17.13
CA ALA A 180 -9.85 15.82 16.01
C ALA A 180 -9.00 17.11 15.93
N ASP A 181 -8.34 17.52 17.01
CA ASP A 181 -7.45 18.69 17.05
C ASP A 181 -5.96 18.35 16.84
N GLY A 182 -5.62 17.07 16.62
CA GLY A 182 -4.24 16.62 16.44
C GLY A 182 -3.54 17.27 15.24
N ASP A 183 -4.24 17.47 14.12
CA ASP A 183 -3.69 18.16 12.96
C ASP A 183 -3.42 19.65 13.24
N LYS A 184 -4.29 20.33 14.00
CA LYS A 184 -4.06 21.72 14.44
C LYS A 184 -2.85 21.80 15.36
N ALA A 185 -2.65 20.84 16.26
CA ALA A 185 -1.46 20.75 17.09
C ALA A 185 -0.19 20.53 16.24
N ALA A 186 -0.25 19.67 15.22
CA ALA A 186 0.88 19.38 14.34
C ALA A 186 1.19 20.50 13.35
N LEU A 187 0.17 21.11 12.74
CA LEU A 187 0.26 21.98 11.56
C LEU A 187 -0.09 23.45 11.82
N GLY A 188 -0.70 23.76 12.97
CA GLY A 188 -1.24 25.07 13.31
C GLY A 188 -2.57 25.40 12.60
N ARG A 189 -3.16 24.43 11.89
CA ARG A 189 -4.41 24.57 11.14
C ARG A 189 -5.03 23.20 10.86
N ALA A 190 -6.31 23.17 10.51
CA ALA A 190 -6.96 21.96 10.03
C ALA A 190 -6.37 21.50 8.68
N TRP A 191 -6.27 20.20 8.48
CA TRP A 191 -5.89 19.56 7.23
C TRP A 191 -7.05 18.70 6.71
N PRO A 192 -7.54 18.96 5.47
CA PRO A 192 -8.74 18.31 4.95
C PRO A 192 -8.80 16.80 5.13
N PHE A 193 -7.76 16.07 4.71
CA PHE A 193 -7.80 14.61 4.77
C PHE A 193 -7.77 14.06 6.20
N TYR A 194 -7.10 14.76 7.13
CA TYR A 194 -7.13 14.38 8.55
C TYR A 194 -8.54 14.53 9.10
N GLN A 195 -9.15 15.70 8.86
CA GLN A 195 -10.51 16.00 9.30
C GLN A 195 -11.53 15.03 8.68
N ASP A 196 -11.41 14.74 7.39
CA ASP A 196 -12.21 13.74 6.69
C ASP A 196 -12.17 12.38 7.41
N CYS A 197 -10.99 11.91 7.79
CA CYS A 197 -10.81 10.61 8.43
C CYS A 197 -11.29 10.56 9.89
N VAL A 198 -11.16 11.65 10.66
CA VAL A 198 -11.61 11.66 12.07
C VAL A 198 -13.12 11.90 12.21
N HIS A 199 -13.80 12.34 11.15
CA HIS A 199 -15.23 12.63 11.14
C HIS A 199 -16.08 11.60 10.37
N HIS A 200 -15.46 10.73 9.56
CA HIS A 200 -16.15 9.72 8.77
C HIS A 200 -15.51 8.35 8.96
N ASP A 201 -16.27 7.38 9.47
CA ASP A 201 -15.82 5.99 9.61
C ASP A 201 -15.68 5.32 8.23
N GLN A 202 -15.05 4.16 8.19
CA GLN A 202 -14.76 3.42 6.95
C GLN A 202 -16.04 3.14 6.13
N ASP A 203 -17.15 2.80 6.79
CA ASP A 203 -18.40 2.41 6.12
C ASP A 203 -19.32 3.62 5.81
N ASP A 204 -18.85 4.85 6.07
CA ASP A 204 -19.60 6.07 5.79
C ASP A 204 -19.79 6.28 4.26
N PRO A 205 -21.03 6.55 3.78
CA PRO A 205 -21.30 6.90 2.39
C PRO A 205 -20.42 8.03 1.82
N TYR A 206 -19.81 8.85 2.67
CA TYR A 206 -18.81 9.86 2.32
C TYR A 206 -17.67 9.34 1.43
N TRP A 207 -17.28 8.08 1.59
CA TRP A 207 -16.17 7.45 0.89
C TRP A 207 -16.55 6.73 -0.40
N LYS A 208 -17.86 6.65 -0.71
CA LYS A 208 -18.38 5.85 -1.83
C LYS A 208 -17.78 6.24 -3.20
N LYS A 209 -17.29 7.47 -3.36
CA LYS A 209 -16.69 7.94 -4.62
C LYS A 209 -15.19 7.61 -4.72
N GLU A 210 -14.56 7.26 -3.62
CA GLU A 210 -13.13 6.97 -3.48
C GLU A 210 -12.87 5.47 -3.22
N ASP A 211 -13.92 4.70 -2.93
CA ASP A 211 -13.89 3.25 -2.87
C ASP A 211 -14.19 2.67 -4.27
N PHE A 212 -13.19 2.03 -4.87
CA PHE A 212 -13.30 1.33 -6.16
C PHE A 212 -13.30 -0.19 -5.99
N SER A 213 -13.44 -0.72 -4.78
CA SER A 213 -13.40 -2.16 -4.53
C SER A 213 -14.54 -2.91 -5.23
N ASP A 214 -15.72 -2.29 -5.35
CA ASP A 214 -16.88 -2.85 -6.06
C ASP A 214 -16.67 -2.96 -7.58
N THR A 215 -15.74 -2.20 -8.17
CA THR A 215 -15.49 -2.21 -9.62
C THR A 215 -14.31 -3.08 -10.02
N VAL A 216 -13.58 -3.67 -9.06
CA VAL A 216 -12.40 -4.50 -9.33
C VAL A 216 -12.73 -5.69 -10.25
N ALA A 217 -13.90 -6.33 -10.06
CA ALA A 217 -14.35 -7.44 -10.89
C ALA A 217 -14.60 -7.04 -12.37
N GLU A 218 -14.87 -5.76 -12.63
CA GLU A 218 -15.13 -5.24 -13.97
C GLU A 218 -13.85 -4.98 -14.77
N VAL A 219 -12.70 -4.88 -14.10
CA VAL A 219 -11.40 -4.56 -14.71
C VAL A 219 -11.02 -5.62 -15.76
N LYS A 220 -10.81 -5.15 -16.98
CA LYS A 220 -10.36 -5.97 -18.13
C LYS A 220 -8.88 -5.80 -18.44
N VAL A 221 -8.26 -4.75 -17.92
CA VAL A 221 -6.83 -4.49 -18.05
C VAL A 221 -6.06 -5.59 -17.33
N PRO A 222 -5.03 -6.21 -17.94
CA PRO A 222 -4.13 -7.11 -17.22
C PRO A 222 -3.53 -6.44 -15.98
N VAL A 223 -3.58 -7.13 -14.83
CA VAL A 223 -3.07 -6.62 -13.54
C VAL A 223 -1.93 -7.48 -13.02
N SER A 224 -0.83 -6.86 -12.60
CA SER A 224 0.22 -7.51 -11.82
C SER A 224 0.55 -6.73 -10.56
N SER A 225 0.05 -7.20 -9.42
CA SER A 225 0.21 -6.57 -8.12
C SER A 225 1.55 -6.92 -7.48
N ILE A 226 2.22 -5.89 -6.94
CA ILE A 226 3.42 -6.04 -6.10
C ILE A 226 3.05 -5.63 -4.68
N ALA A 227 3.33 -6.50 -3.71
CA ALA A 227 2.97 -6.33 -2.30
C ALA A 227 4.15 -6.67 -1.38
N GLY A 228 4.03 -6.30 -0.10
CA GLY A 228 5.00 -6.64 0.94
C GLY A 228 4.35 -7.30 2.14
N TRP A 229 5.02 -8.29 2.75
CA TRP A 229 4.53 -8.95 3.97
C TRP A 229 4.34 -7.99 5.16
N TYR A 230 5.08 -6.88 5.16
CA TYR A 230 5.01 -5.83 6.18
C TYR A 230 4.47 -4.52 5.62
N ASP A 231 3.65 -4.61 4.57
CA ASP A 231 2.97 -3.46 3.98
C ASP A 231 1.53 -3.34 4.50
N ILE A 232 1.09 -2.10 4.76
CA ILE A 232 -0.24 -1.82 5.31
C ILE A 232 -1.39 -2.16 4.35
N PHE A 233 -1.12 -2.20 3.04
CA PHE A 233 -2.13 -2.46 2.01
C PHE A 233 -2.26 -3.95 1.68
N LEU A 234 -1.44 -4.83 2.27
CA LEU A 234 -1.40 -6.25 1.89
C LEU A 234 -2.78 -6.91 1.92
N ALA A 235 -3.54 -6.74 3.01
CA ALA A 235 -4.88 -7.33 3.13
C ALA A 235 -5.83 -6.84 2.03
N ASP A 236 -5.71 -5.56 1.66
CA ASP A 236 -6.55 -4.95 0.65
C ASP A 236 -6.11 -5.37 -0.77
N GLN A 237 -4.80 -5.53 -1.02
CA GLN A 237 -4.27 -6.07 -2.27
C GLN A 237 -4.66 -7.53 -2.50
N LEU A 238 -4.68 -8.35 -1.44
CA LEU A 238 -5.13 -9.74 -1.52
C LEU A 238 -6.62 -9.80 -1.87
N ARG A 239 -7.44 -8.92 -1.29
CA ARG A 239 -8.86 -8.78 -1.66
C ARG A 239 -9.03 -8.40 -3.13
N ASP A 240 -8.29 -7.39 -3.60
CA ASP A 240 -8.34 -6.96 -5.01
C ASP A 240 -7.93 -8.10 -5.96
N TYR A 241 -6.88 -8.85 -5.59
CA TYR A 241 -6.44 -10.02 -6.34
C TYR A 241 -7.51 -11.11 -6.39
N GLN A 242 -8.11 -11.45 -5.24
CA GLN A 242 -9.17 -12.46 -5.14
C GLN A 242 -10.42 -12.04 -5.94
N ALA A 243 -10.81 -10.77 -5.92
CA ALA A 243 -11.92 -10.25 -6.70
C ALA A 243 -11.68 -10.39 -8.22
N LEU A 244 -10.46 -10.11 -8.68
CA LEU A 244 -10.07 -10.34 -10.07
C LEU A 244 -10.12 -11.83 -10.46
N VAL A 245 -9.59 -12.72 -9.60
CA VAL A 245 -9.63 -14.17 -9.83
C VAL A 245 -11.07 -14.68 -9.88
N ALA A 246 -11.93 -14.25 -8.94
CA ALA A 246 -13.33 -14.62 -8.89
C ALA A 246 -14.11 -14.15 -10.15
N ALA A 247 -13.71 -13.03 -10.73
CA ALA A 247 -14.23 -12.52 -12.00
C ALA A 247 -13.65 -13.21 -13.25
N GLY A 248 -12.87 -14.29 -13.08
CA GLY A 248 -12.24 -15.04 -14.17
C GLY A 248 -11.09 -14.30 -14.85
N ARG A 249 -10.51 -13.28 -14.20
CA ARG A 249 -9.29 -12.62 -14.69
C ARG A 249 -8.06 -13.43 -14.26
N PRO A 250 -6.95 -13.38 -15.03
CA PRO A 250 -5.69 -14.01 -14.64
C PRO A 250 -4.67 -12.99 -14.09
N PRO A 251 -4.90 -12.37 -12.90
CA PRO A 251 -3.95 -11.44 -12.33
C PRO A 251 -2.66 -12.12 -11.88
N ARG A 252 -1.59 -11.34 -11.79
CA ARG A 252 -0.34 -11.74 -11.15
C ARG A 252 -0.19 -11.07 -9.79
N LEU A 253 0.46 -11.77 -8.86
CA LEU A 253 0.75 -11.29 -7.52
C LEU A 253 2.20 -11.64 -7.15
N THR A 254 2.93 -10.66 -6.64
CA THR A 254 4.27 -10.85 -6.07
C THR A 254 4.30 -10.26 -4.67
N ILE A 255 4.62 -11.07 -3.66
CA ILE A 255 4.72 -10.62 -2.26
C ILE A 255 6.13 -10.85 -1.75
N GLY A 256 6.86 -9.77 -1.49
CA GLY A 256 8.21 -9.81 -0.94
C GLY A 256 8.27 -9.55 0.57
N PRO A 257 9.44 -9.69 1.20
CA PRO A 257 9.65 -9.42 2.62
C PRO A 257 9.81 -7.91 2.89
N TRP A 258 8.94 -7.11 2.30
CA TRP A 258 9.09 -5.65 2.22
C TRP A 258 8.10 -4.94 3.14
N ALA A 259 8.52 -3.78 3.62
CA ALA A 259 7.65 -2.74 4.16
C ALA A 259 7.29 -1.72 3.06
N HIS A 260 6.45 -0.73 3.40
CA HIS A 260 5.80 0.17 2.42
C HIS A 260 6.75 0.87 1.43
N ALA A 261 7.86 1.44 1.90
CA ALA A 261 8.81 2.16 1.06
C ALA A 261 10.13 1.42 0.83
N ASP A 262 10.12 0.08 0.84
CA ASP A 262 11.33 -0.72 0.63
C ASP A 262 11.86 -0.57 -0.83
N PRO A 263 13.13 -0.18 -1.01
CA PRO A 263 13.73 -0.04 -2.35
C PRO A 263 13.70 -1.32 -3.19
N LYS A 264 13.72 -2.51 -2.57
CA LYS A 264 13.65 -3.79 -3.27
C LYS A 264 12.24 -4.06 -3.81
N GLY A 265 11.19 -3.68 -3.08
CA GLY A 265 9.81 -3.75 -3.57
C GLY A 265 9.59 -2.80 -4.75
N LEU A 266 10.13 -1.60 -4.65
CA LEU A 266 10.12 -0.60 -5.72
C LEU A 266 10.87 -1.07 -6.97
N ALA A 267 12.04 -1.68 -6.79
CA ALA A 267 12.77 -2.32 -7.88
C ALA A 267 11.95 -3.44 -8.53
N ALA A 268 11.27 -4.27 -7.74
CA ALA A 268 10.39 -5.33 -8.25
C ALA A 268 9.24 -4.76 -9.09
N SER A 269 8.63 -3.65 -8.66
CA SER A 269 7.61 -2.93 -9.45
C SER A 269 8.15 -2.44 -10.79
N ILE A 270 9.34 -1.81 -10.82
CA ILE A 270 9.97 -1.37 -12.08
C ILE A 270 10.25 -2.58 -12.98
N TRP A 271 10.75 -3.69 -12.42
CA TRP A 271 11.03 -4.90 -13.19
C TRP A 271 9.77 -5.53 -13.76
N GLU A 272 8.67 -5.59 -13.00
CA GLU A 272 7.39 -6.10 -13.49
C GLU A 272 6.83 -5.21 -14.61
N THR A 273 6.93 -3.88 -14.47
CA THR A 273 6.56 -2.94 -15.53
C THR A 273 7.35 -3.18 -16.81
N VAL A 274 8.66 -3.43 -16.70
CA VAL A 274 9.51 -3.62 -17.88
C VAL A 274 9.35 -5.00 -18.51
N ARG A 275 9.33 -6.06 -17.69
CA ARG A 275 9.41 -7.46 -18.17
C ARG A 275 8.06 -8.11 -18.40
N TRP A 276 6.99 -7.62 -17.75
CA TRP A 276 5.65 -8.16 -17.92
C TRP A 276 4.73 -7.17 -18.64
N ALA A 277 4.61 -5.93 -18.16
CA ALA A 277 3.71 -4.96 -18.78
C ALA A 277 4.27 -4.43 -20.13
N GLY A 278 5.59 -4.30 -20.26
CA GLY A 278 6.25 -3.87 -21.49
C GLY A 278 5.94 -4.74 -22.72
N PRO A 279 6.12 -6.06 -22.67
CA PRO A 279 5.70 -6.97 -23.74
C PRO A 279 4.21 -6.84 -24.06
N LEU A 280 3.33 -6.82 -23.06
CA LEU A 280 1.88 -6.65 -23.27
C LEU A 280 1.55 -5.35 -24.01
N ALA A 281 2.22 -4.25 -23.65
CA ALA A 281 2.05 -2.96 -24.29
C ALA A 281 2.58 -2.90 -25.74
N ARG A 282 3.36 -3.90 -26.15
CA ARG A 282 3.86 -4.08 -27.52
C ARG A 282 3.11 -5.19 -28.28
N GLY A 283 2.03 -5.73 -27.72
CA GLY A 283 1.28 -6.83 -28.31
C GLY A 283 2.01 -8.19 -28.25
N ALA A 284 3.06 -8.31 -27.43
CA ALA A 284 3.82 -9.53 -27.23
C ALA A 284 3.40 -10.26 -25.94
N LYS A 285 3.66 -11.58 -25.89
CA LYS A 285 3.46 -12.37 -24.67
C LYS A 285 4.67 -12.20 -23.73
N PRO A 286 4.46 -11.86 -22.45
CA PRO A 286 5.55 -11.83 -21.48
C PRO A 286 6.01 -13.26 -21.15
N ALA A 287 7.20 -13.38 -20.55
CA ALA A 287 7.69 -14.66 -20.05
C ALA A 287 6.68 -15.29 -19.08
N TYR A 288 6.53 -16.62 -19.18
CA TYR A 288 5.71 -17.38 -18.26
C TYR A 288 6.34 -17.40 -16.86
N ARG A 289 5.48 -17.27 -15.86
CA ARG A 289 5.72 -17.55 -14.44
C ARG A 289 4.37 -17.91 -13.81
N ALA A 290 4.38 -18.58 -12.66
CA ALA A 290 3.12 -18.83 -11.96
C ALA A 290 2.44 -17.48 -11.56
N PRO A 291 1.09 -17.45 -11.45
CA PRO A 291 0.34 -16.25 -11.09
C PRO A 291 0.81 -15.64 -9.77
N VAL A 292 1.14 -16.45 -8.78
CA VAL A 292 1.53 -16.00 -7.43
C VAL A 292 3.01 -16.30 -7.19
N ARG A 293 3.74 -15.29 -6.73
CA ARG A 293 5.15 -15.41 -6.36
C ARG A 293 5.37 -14.84 -4.96
N LEU A 294 5.78 -15.67 -4.01
CA LEU A 294 5.93 -15.29 -2.61
C LEU A 294 7.38 -15.43 -2.16
N PHE A 295 7.85 -14.50 -1.34
CA PHE A 295 9.05 -14.72 -0.55
C PHE A 295 8.68 -15.41 0.76
N VAL A 296 9.04 -16.69 0.91
CA VAL A 296 8.77 -17.45 2.13
C VAL A 296 9.79 -17.05 3.19
N MET A 297 9.34 -16.36 4.24
CA MET A 297 10.22 -15.63 5.17
C MET A 297 11.15 -16.53 5.99
N GLY A 298 10.69 -17.71 6.43
CA GLY A 298 11.48 -18.65 7.24
C GLY A 298 12.69 -19.18 6.46
N VAL A 299 12.43 -19.87 5.34
CA VAL A 299 13.48 -20.42 4.46
C VAL A 299 14.19 -19.35 3.61
N LYS A 300 13.70 -18.11 3.60
CA LYS A 300 14.24 -16.96 2.87
C LYS A 300 14.37 -17.17 1.36
N GLN A 301 13.38 -17.79 0.74
CA GLN A 301 13.39 -18.15 -0.67
C GLN A 301 12.14 -17.64 -1.39
N TRP A 302 12.32 -17.28 -2.67
CA TRP A 302 11.20 -17.04 -3.57
C TRP A 302 10.61 -18.37 -4.02
N ARG A 303 9.29 -18.51 -3.92
CA ARG A 303 8.52 -19.64 -4.45
C ARG A 303 7.38 -19.16 -5.32
N GLU A 304 6.99 -19.99 -6.26
CA GLU A 304 5.92 -19.75 -7.21
C GLU A 304 4.75 -20.69 -6.93
N PHE A 305 3.52 -20.20 -7.07
CA PHE A 305 2.28 -20.90 -6.79
C PHE A 305 1.23 -20.57 -7.86
N ASP A 306 0.38 -21.55 -8.17
CA ASP A 306 -0.64 -21.41 -9.21
C ASP A 306 -1.84 -20.56 -8.76
N GLN A 307 -2.05 -20.39 -7.45
CA GLN A 307 -3.18 -19.68 -6.87
C GLN A 307 -2.85 -19.06 -5.51
N TRP A 308 -3.67 -18.08 -5.10
CA TRP A 308 -3.74 -17.58 -3.73
C TRP A 308 -5.15 -17.82 -3.17
N PRO A 309 -5.29 -18.37 -1.96
CA PRO A 309 -4.22 -18.96 -1.13
C PRO A 309 -3.57 -20.18 -1.81
N PRO A 310 -2.27 -20.45 -1.57
CA PRO A 310 -1.61 -21.61 -2.14
C PRO A 310 -2.29 -22.93 -1.80
N ALA A 311 -2.35 -23.85 -2.77
CA ALA A 311 -2.84 -25.20 -2.54
C ALA A 311 -1.88 -26.00 -1.64
N GLY A 312 -2.41 -26.98 -0.90
CA GLY A 312 -1.62 -27.82 0.00
C GLY A 312 -1.40 -27.26 1.41
N TYR A 313 -1.90 -26.05 1.71
CA TYR A 313 -1.91 -25.49 3.06
C TYR A 313 -3.31 -25.61 3.64
N THR A 314 -3.47 -26.45 4.66
CA THR A 314 -4.73 -26.60 5.39
C THR A 314 -4.79 -25.62 6.55
N GLN A 315 -5.97 -25.08 6.83
CA GLN A 315 -6.18 -24.27 8.03
C GLN A 315 -5.89 -25.10 9.28
N GLN A 316 -5.02 -24.58 10.15
CA GLN A 316 -4.70 -25.17 11.45
C GLN A 316 -5.22 -24.28 12.56
N ARG A 317 -5.90 -24.88 13.54
CA ARG A 317 -6.35 -24.18 14.74
C ARG A 317 -5.33 -24.41 15.86
N TRP A 318 -4.88 -23.31 16.46
CA TRP A 318 -4.03 -23.30 17.63
C TRP A 318 -4.81 -22.63 18.76
N HIS A 319 -4.99 -23.35 19.86
CA HIS A 319 -5.78 -22.97 21.01
C HIS A 319 -4.89 -22.32 22.07
N LEU A 320 -5.38 -21.23 22.66
CA LEU A 320 -4.85 -20.64 23.88
C LEU A 320 -5.15 -21.61 25.04
N ARG A 321 -4.14 -21.94 25.86
CA ARG A 321 -4.21 -22.93 26.95
C ARG A 321 -3.68 -22.33 28.25
N GLU A 322 -4.00 -23.02 29.36
CA GLU A 322 -3.47 -22.70 30.69
C GLU A 322 -1.94 -22.56 30.70
N GLY A 323 -1.43 -21.68 31.54
CA GLY A 323 0.01 -21.47 31.71
C GLY A 323 0.67 -20.81 30.51
N SER A 324 -0.05 -19.92 29.80
CA SER A 324 0.48 -19.18 28.64
C SER A 324 0.95 -20.09 27.50
N ALA A 325 0.29 -21.23 27.32
CA ALA A 325 0.63 -22.21 26.30
C ALA A 325 -0.24 -22.10 25.04
N LEU A 326 0.31 -22.45 23.89
CA LEU A 326 -0.39 -22.54 22.60
C LEU A 326 -0.31 -24.00 22.11
N GLY A 327 -1.41 -24.57 21.62
CA GLY A 327 -1.40 -25.96 21.13
C GLY A 327 -2.52 -26.32 20.18
N GLN A 328 -2.36 -27.39 19.39
CA GLN A 328 -3.33 -27.79 18.37
C GLN A 328 -4.54 -28.55 18.94
N VAL A 329 -4.39 -29.14 20.12
CA VAL A 329 -5.48 -29.82 20.83
C VAL A 329 -6.11 -28.83 21.81
N PRO A 330 -7.44 -28.65 21.82
CA PRO A 330 -8.09 -27.81 22.80
C PRO A 330 -7.82 -28.35 24.22
N GLY A 331 -7.54 -27.45 25.16
CA GLY A 331 -7.47 -27.78 26.58
C GLY A 331 -8.86 -28.01 27.19
N GLY A 332 -8.88 -28.33 28.49
CA GLY A 332 -10.09 -28.25 29.29
C GLY A 332 -10.52 -26.81 29.54
N PHE A 333 -11.65 -26.62 30.23
CA PHE A 333 -12.04 -25.30 30.70
C PHE A 333 -11.03 -24.78 31.73
N VAL A 334 -10.53 -23.56 31.51
CA VAL A 334 -9.57 -22.87 32.37
C VAL A 334 -10.11 -21.48 32.68
N ALA A 335 -9.73 -20.92 33.84
CA ALA A 335 -10.11 -19.56 34.17
C ALA A 335 -9.52 -18.58 33.12
N PRO A 336 -10.25 -17.53 32.71
CA PRO A 336 -9.72 -16.55 31.77
C PRO A 336 -8.50 -15.82 32.34
N ASP A 337 -7.46 -15.66 31.53
CA ASP A 337 -6.36 -14.73 31.82
C ASP A 337 -6.88 -13.28 31.85
N THR A 338 -6.25 -12.45 32.67
CA THR A 338 -6.66 -11.05 32.88
C THR A 338 -5.46 -10.13 32.76
N PHE A 339 -5.66 -8.97 32.13
CA PHE A 339 -4.70 -7.87 32.12
C PHE A 339 -5.45 -6.54 32.24
N THR A 340 -4.74 -5.48 32.60
CA THR A 340 -5.30 -4.12 32.70
C THR A 340 -4.63 -3.24 31.65
N TYR A 341 -5.44 -2.60 30.80
CA TYR A 341 -4.97 -1.61 29.85
C TYR A 341 -5.20 -0.20 30.41
N ASP A 342 -4.13 0.61 30.49
CA ASP A 342 -4.19 2.02 30.87
C ASP A 342 -4.05 2.89 29.59
N PRO A 343 -5.10 3.61 29.15
CA PRO A 343 -5.00 4.50 27.99
C PRO A 343 -3.95 5.61 28.12
N SER A 344 -3.48 5.93 29.33
CA SER A 344 -2.40 6.90 29.57
C SER A 344 -0.99 6.31 29.36
N ASP A 345 -0.86 4.98 29.42
CA ASP A 345 0.34 4.21 29.07
C ASP A 345 0.03 3.12 28.01
N PRO A 346 -0.30 3.52 26.76
CA PRO A 346 -0.69 2.56 25.74
C PRO A 346 0.46 1.63 25.36
N THR A 347 0.16 0.36 25.10
CA THR A 347 1.12 -0.64 24.62
C THR A 347 1.85 -0.14 23.35
N PRO A 348 3.19 -0.07 23.32
CA PRO A 348 3.91 0.46 22.17
C PRO A 348 3.74 -0.37 20.90
N SER A 349 3.42 0.28 19.77
CA SER A 349 3.39 -0.37 18.45
C SER A 349 4.81 -0.50 17.87
N ILE A 350 5.37 -1.72 17.87
CA ILE A 350 6.68 -2.05 17.30
C ILE A 350 6.54 -2.94 16.06
N GLY A 351 7.37 -2.75 15.04
CA GLY A 351 7.40 -3.63 13.87
C GLY A 351 6.09 -3.67 13.09
N GLY A 352 5.89 -4.80 12.40
CA GLY A 352 4.66 -5.10 11.67
C GLY A 352 4.48 -4.26 10.42
N ALA A 353 3.22 -4.15 9.99
CA ALA A 353 2.83 -3.36 8.84
C ALA A 353 2.70 -1.88 9.24
N LYS A 354 3.67 -1.06 8.83
CA LYS A 354 3.69 0.39 9.08
C LYS A 354 3.94 1.14 7.77
N LEU A 355 3.28 2.30 7.64
CA LEU A 355 3.56 3.23 6.53
C LEU A 355 4.96 3.84 6.67
N GLU A 356 5.31 4.24 7.89
CA GLU A 356 6.65 4.73 8.23
C GLU A 356 7.65 3.56 8.17
N PRO A 357 8.65 3.60 7.26
CA PRO A 357 9.60 2.50 7.12
C PRO A 357 10.47 2.29 8.36
N ARG A 358 10.74 3.35 9.13
CA ARG A 358 11.52 3.24 10.36
C ARG A 358 10.74 2.43 11.40
N GLY A 359 11.25 1.25 11.72
CA GLY A 359 10.64 0.37 12.72
C GLY A 359 9.48 -0.46 12.19
N ALA A 360 9.24 -0.48 10.88
CA ALA A 360 8.40 -1.47 10.21
C ALA A 360 9.12 -2.83 10.11
N GLY A 361 8.38 -3.90 9.86
CA GLY A 361 8.97 -5.20 9.58
C GLY A 361 9.04 -6.17 10.75
N ALA A 362 9.87 -7.19 10.61
CA ALA A 362 10.20 -8.13 11.69
C ALA A 362 11.02 -7.41 12.77
N VAL A 363 10.54 -7.46 14.01
CA VAL A 363 11.23 -6.90 15.17
C VAL A 363 11.18 -7.89 16.33
N ASP A 364 12.10 -7.70 17.27
CA ASP A 364 12.11 -8.42 18.54
C ASP A 364 11.01 -7.87 19.48
N ASN A 365 10.09 -8.73 19.90
CA ASN A 365 8.97 -8.35 20.76
C ASN A 365 9.25 -8.51 22.25
N ARG A 366 10.40 -9.06 22.66
CA ARG A 366 10.70 -9.42 24.07
C ARG A 366 10.58 -8.27 25.07
N SER A 367 10.70 -7.02 24.63
CA SER A 367 10.51 -5.86 25.50
C SER A 367 9.02 -5.56 25.76
N VAL A 368 8.17 -5.78 24.76
CA VAL A 368 6.71 -5.57 24.86
C VAL A 368 6.05 -6.77 25.56
N GLU A 369 6.52 -7.98 25.31
CA GLU A 369 6.05 -9.22 25.97
C GLU A 369 6.24 -9.24 27.50
N LYS A 370 7.07 -8.33 28.04
CA LYS A 370 7.28 -8.18 29.49
C LYS A 370 6.26 -7.27 30.19
N ARG A 371 5.40 -6.59 29.43
CA ARG A 371 4.44 -5.65 30.01
C ARG A 371 3.25 -6.41 30.61
N ASP A 372 2.70 -5.88 31.69
CA ASP A 372 1.55 -6.47 32.39
C ASP A 372 0.24 -6.37 31.58
N ASP A 373 0.20 -5.52 30.54
CA ASP A 373 -0.92 -5.38 29.60
C ASP A 373 -0.77 -6.26 28.34
N VAL A 374 0.17 -7.20 28.31
CA VAL A 374 0.44 -8.10 27.18
C VAL A 374 0.41 -9.56 27.62
N LEU A 375 -0.59 -10.30 27.12
CA LEU A 375 -0.65 -11.75 27.28
C LEU A 375 0.13 -12.44 26.15
N THR A 376 1.05 -13.33 26.51
CA THR A 376 1.86 -14.10 25.56
C THR A 376 1.49 -15.58 25.64
N PHE A 377 1.27 -16.23 24.50
CA PHE A 377 0.99 -17.67 24.41
C PHE A 377 1.98 -18.33 23.45
N THR A 378 2.72 -19.32 23.93
CA THR A 378 3.82 -19.94 23.17
C THR A 378 3.60 -21.44 23.04
N SER A 379 3.89 -22.01 21.86
CA SER A 379 3.85 -23.46 21.69
C SER A 379 5.03 -24.13 22.38
N ASP A 380 4.97 -25.45 22.50
CA ASP A 380 6.19 -26.23 22.70
C ASP A 380 7.17 -25.98 21.53
N VAL A 381 8.45 -26.24 21.77
CA VAL A 381 9.46 -26.15 20.71
C VAL A 381 9.04 -27.07 19.57
N LEU A 382 8.99 -26.53 18.36
CA LEU A 382 8.61 -27.30 17.19
C LEU A 382 9.68 -28.35 16.88
N GLU A 383 9.28 -29.62 16.82
CA GLU A 383 10.18 -30.73 16.48
C GLU A 383 10.47 -30.85 14.98
N ALA A 384 9.70 -30.14 14.15
CA ALA A 384 9.86 -30.06 12.70
C ALA A 384 9.47 -28.67 12.18
N ASP A 385 9.99 -28.31 11.01
CA ASP A 385 9.67 -27.04 10.35
C ASP A 385 8.16 -26.90 10.09
N LEU A 386 7.57 -25.81 10.58
CA LEU A 386 6.18 -25.45 10.30
C LEU A 386 6.12 -24.25 9.36
N GLU A 387 5.63 -24.48 8.14
CA GLU A 387 5.41 -23.43 7.16
C GLU A 387 3.96 -22.93 7.21
N VAL A 388 3.79 -21.63 7.47
CA VAL A 388 2.47 -20.98 7.54
C VAL A 388 2.35 -19.97 6.41
N ILE A 389 1.54 -20.29 5.40
CA ILE A 389 1.22 -19.41 4.27
C ILE A 389 -0.30 -19.34 4.10
N GLY A 390 -0.84 -18.11 4.11
CA GLY A 390 -2.25 -17.86 3.98
C GLY A 390 -2.70 -16.73 4.90
N GLU A 391 -4.02 -16.62 5.07
CA GLU A 391 -4.64 -15.69 5.99
C GLU A 391 -4.51 -16.19 7.43
N VAL A 392 -4.26 -15.27 8.36
CA VAL A 392 -4.15 -15.56 9.80
C VAL A 392 -5.28 -14.82 10.51
N ALA A 393 -6.07 -15.54 11.30
CA ALA A 393 -7.15 -14.99 12.09
C ALA A 393 -7.04 -15.48 13.54
N ALA A 394 -7.60 -14.70 14.46
CA ALA A 394 -7.72 -15.06 15.87
C ALA A 394 -9.20 -15.03 16.27
N GLU A 395 -9.64 -16.09 16.94
CA GLU A 395 -10.96 -16.19 17.56
C GLU A 395 -10.74 -16.09 19.08
N VAL A 396 -11.20 -14.99 19.69
CA VAL A 396 -10.94 -14.69 21.10
C VAL A 396 -12.25 -14.40 21.82
N TRP A 397 -12.51 -15.13 22.89
CA TRP A 397 -13.58 -14.82 23.84
C TRP A 397 -13.04 -13.85 24.88
N LEU A 398 -13.60 -12.65 24.92
CA LEU A 398 -13.16 -11.57 25.81
C LEU A 398 -14.33 -11.04 26.62
N ARG A 399 -14.04 -10.58 27.84
CA ARG A 399 -14.94 -9.79 28.67
C ARG A 399 -14.17 -8.57 29.16
N ALA A 400 -14.72 -7.38 28.91
CA ALA A 400 -14.19 -6.13 29.42
C ALA A 400 -15.14 -5.55 30.48
N ASP A 401 -14.58 -4.78 31.42
CA ASP A 401 -15.32 -3.95 32.38
C ASP A 401 -15.84 -2.64 31.73
N GLN A 402 -15.26 -2.26 30.59
CA GLN A 402 -15.67 -1.12 29.78
C GLN A 402 -16.65 -1.50 28.65
N LYS A 403 -17.46 -0.54 28.23
CA LYS A 403 -18.44 -0.72 27.13
C LYS A 403 -17.79 -0.89 25.75
N ALA A 404 -16.59 -0.33 25.57
CA ALA A 404 -15.81 -0.41 24.34
C ALA A 404 -14.36 -0.68 24.71
N CYS A 405 -13.73 -1.59 23.98
CA CYS A 405 -12.33 -1.95 24.14
C CYS A 405 -11.77 -2.48 22.81
N ASP A 406 -10.48 -2.32 22.61
CA ASP A 406 -9.75 -2.88 21.48
C ASP A 406 -8.89 -4.05 21.95
N LEU A 407 -8.82 -5.11 21.14
CA LEU A 407 -7.88 -6.20 21.32
C LEU A 407 -6.96 -6.28 20.10
N PHE A 408 -5.66 -6.14 20.34
CA PHE A 408 -4.63 -6.35 19.32
C PHE A 408 -4.01 -7.73 19.47
N VAL A 409 -4.09 -8.55 18.41
CA VAL A 409 -3.47 -9.87 18.38
C VAL A 409 -2.32 -9.87 17.38
N ARG A 410 -1.19 -10.44 17.80
CA ARG A 410 0.01 -10.57 16.98
C ARG A 410 0.51 -12.01 16.97
N LYS A 411 0.76 -12.52 15.77
CA LYS A 411 1.53 -13.76 15.59
C LYS A 411 3.02 -13.43 15.65
N CYS A 412 3.73 -14.06 16.58
CA CYS A 412 5.19 -14.04 16.67
C CYS A 412 5.76 -15.38 16.18
N VAL A 413 7.04 -15.37 15.79
CA VAL A 413 7.83 -16.58 15.55
C VAL A 413 9.09 -16.40 16.38
N THR A 414 9.38 -17.34 17.28
CA THR A 414 10.50 -17.30 18.24
C THR A 414 11.65 -18.18 17.81
#